data_AF-A0A1B6IBQ7-F1
#
_entry.id   AF-A0A1B6IBQ7-F1
#
_cell.length_a   1.000
_cell.length_b   1.000
_cell.length_c   1.000
_cell.angle_alpha   90.00
_cell.angle_beta   90.00
_cell.angle_gamma   90.00
#
_symmetry.space_group_name_H-M   'P 1'
#
loop_
_entity.id
_entity.type
_entity.pdbx_description
1 polymer ?
#
loop_
_entity_poly.entity_id
_entity_poly.type
_entity_poly.pdbx_seq_one_letter_code
_entity_poly.pdbx_strand_id
1 'polypeptide(L)'
;MWKKSLFFKIVYILFFSKFVRTSGAEVGEPLYLTPLLDEGKVAEAQQSSKVQPDIGNITSYCGYFTTNKECKSNLFFWYFPAQRNSGKAPVVLWFPNTSGKPDKTDTIMYSLFEEIGPFAYQNGTV
;
A
#
# COMPACT_ATOMS: atom_id res chain seq x y z
N MET A 1 32.12 40.87 -12.89
CA MET A 1 31.16 40.32 -11.91
C MET A 1 29.91 39.80 -12.62
N TRP A 2 29.89 38.55 -13.11
CA TRP A 2 28.67 37.96 -13.71
C TRP A 2 28.58 36.42 -13.62
N LYS A 3 29.46 35.77 -12.84
CA LYS A 3 29.53 34.30 -12.78
C LYS A 3 28.70 33.63 -11.68
N LYS A 4 28.04 34.40 -10.79
CA LYS A 4 27.28 33.82 -9.66
C LYS A 4 25.81 33.46 -9.98
N SER A 5 25.22 34.09 -11.00
CA SER A 5 23.78 33.90 -11.35
C SER A 5 23.53 32.63 -12.17
N LEU A 6 24.46 32.26 -13.06
CA LEU A 6 24.31 31.07 -13.90
C LEU A 6 24.50 29.77 -13.10
N PHE A 7 25.40 29.78 -12.11
CA PHE A 7 25.67 28.62 -11.26
C PHE A 7 24.45 28.25 -10.40
N PHE A 8 23.71 29.24 -9.90
CA PHE A 8 22.51 29.00 -9.08
C PHE A 8 21.33 28.48 -9.92
N LYS A 9 21.18 28.95 -11.18
CA LYS A 9 20.17 28.41 -12.11
C LYS A 9 20.46 26.97 -12.51
N ILE A 10 21.73 26.61 -12.74
CA ILE A 10 22.13 25.24 -13.10
C ILE A 10 21.92 24.28 -11.92
N VAL A 11 22.27 24.69 -10.69
CA VAL A 11 22.00 23.87 -9.48
C VAL A 11 20.49 23.70 -9.25
N TYR A 12 19.68 24.73 -9.49
CA TYR A 12 18.22 24.64 -9.37
C TYR A 12 17.59 23.70 -10.41
N ILE A 13 18.08 23.72 -11.65
CA ILE A 13 17.62 22.83 -12.74
C ILE A 13 18.01 21.37 -12.48
N LEU A 14 19.17 21.11 -11.85
CA LEU A 14 19.61 19.76 -11.52
C LEU A 14 18.96 19.20 -10.25
N PHE A 15 18.47 20.04 -9.34
CA PHE A 15 17.72 19.58 -8.16
C PHE A 15 16.24 19.27 -8.44
N PHE A 16 15.64 19.86 -9.48
CA PHE A 16 14.22 19.64 -9.82
C PHE A 16 13.96 18.67 -10.99
N SER A 17 14.99 18.18 -11.68
CA SER A 17 14.82 17.30 -12.85
C SER A 17 15.16 15.83 -12.58
N LYS A 18 14.57 15.27 -11.52
CA LYS A 18 14.19 13.84 -11.54
C LYS A 18 12.78 13.67 -10.99
N PHE A 19 11.83 14.35 -11.61
CA PHE A 19 10.46 13.88 -11.59
C PHE A 19 10.45 12.60 -12.42
N VAL A 20 10.39 11.45 -11.74
CA VAL A 20 10.09 10.18 -12.38
C VAL A 20 8.77 10.39 -13.11
N ARG A 21 8.80 10.40 -14.45
CA ARG A 21 7.60 10.24 -15.26
C ARG A 21 7.12 8.82 -15.01
N THR A 22 6.24 8.64 -14.03
CA THR A 22 5.39 7.45 -13.99
C THR A 22 4.58 7.50 -15.28
N SER A 23 4.76 6.51 -16.16
CA SER A 23 3.80 6.25 -17.22
C SER A 23 2.42 6.22 -16.57
N GLY A 24 1.55 7.17 -16.92
CA GLY A 24 0.28 7.42 -16.24
C GLY A 24 -0.72 6.28 -16.47
N ALA A 25 -0.54 5.17 -15.76
CA ALA A 25 -1.65 4.30 -15.45
C ALA A 25 -2.49 5.04 -14.40
N GLU A 26 -3.77 5.26 -14.70
CA GLU A 26 -4.73 5.76 -13.73
C GLU A 26 -4.92 4.68 -12.65
N VAL A 27 -4.29 4.86 -11.49
CA VAL A 27 -4.32 3.91 -10.37
C VAL A 27 -5.54 4.09 -9.45
N GLY A 28 -6.47 4.97 -9.84
CA GLY A 28 -7.66 5.33 -9.08
C GLY A 28 -7.38 6.22 -7.86
N GLU A 29 -8.46 6.54 -7.13
CA GLU A 29 -8.40 7.28 -5.87
C GLU A 29 -8.18 6.32 -4.68
N PRO A 30 -7.45 6.75 -3.63
CA PRO A 30 -7.22 5.93 -2.46
C PRO A 30 -8.52 5.65 -1.68
N LEU A 31 -8.73 4.39 -1.31
CA LEU A 31 -9.88 3.98 -0.50
C LEU A 31 -9.61 4.16 1.00
N TYR A 32 -10.19 5.19 1.60
CA TYR A 32 -10.21 5.40 3.05
C TYR A 32 -11.46 4.77 3.67
N LEU A 33 -11.28 3.79 4.56
CA LEU A 33 -12.39 3.10 5.20
C LEU A 33 -12.86 3.79 6.48
N THR A 34 -12.00 4.56 7.14
CA THR A 34 -12.31 5.21 8.42
C THR A 34 -13.56 6.09 8.39
N PRO A 35 -13.84 6.90 7.34
CA PRO A 35 -15.09 7.67 7.29
C PRO A 35 -16.35 6.79 7.37
N LEU A 36 -16.38 5.68 6.64
CA LEU A 36 -17.50 4.72 6.70
C LEU A 36 -17.61 4.06 8.07
N LEU A 37 -16.47 3.72 8.69
CA LEU A 37 -16.44 3.11 10.01
C LEU A 37 -16.85 4.08 11.13
N ASP A 38 -16.48 5.35 11.03
CA ASP A 38 -16.91 6.41 11.95
C ASP A 38 -18.43 6.60 11.92
N GLU A 39 -19.05 6.40 10.75
CA GLU A 39 -20.51 6.43 10.56
C GLU A 39 -21.21 5.10 10.93
N GLY A 40 -20.47 4.10 11.41
CA GLY A 40 -21.02 2.78 11.74
C GLY A 40 -21.38 1.92 10.52
N LYS A 41 -21.00 2.32 9.31
CA LYS A 41 -21.31 1.63 8.03
C LYS A 41 -20.33 0.49 7.76
N VAL A 42 -20.27 -0.47 8.68
CA VAL A 42 -19.29 -1.58 8.64
C VAL A 42 -19.44 -2.45 7.39
N ALA A 43 -20.67 -2.81 7.02
CA ALA A 43 -20.94 -3.65 5.85
C ALA A 43 -20.50 -2.96 4.54
N GLU A 44 -20.70 -1.65 4.44
CA GLU A 44 -20.26 -0.86 3.29
C GLU A 44 -18.74 -0.77 3.22
N ALA A 45 -18.07 -0.53 4.36
CA ALA A 45 -16.61 -0.52 4.42
C ALA A 45 -16.01 -1.87 3.98
N GLN A 46 -16.59 -2.98 4.45
CA GLN A 46 -16.17 -4.32 4.06
C GLN A 46 -16.38 -4.56 2.56
N GLN A 47 -17.56 -4.23 2.05
CA GLN A 47 -17.88 -4.42 0.63
C GLN A 47 -16.96 -3.59 -0.28
N SER A 48 -16.73 -2.32 0.07
CA SER A 48 -15.87 -1.41 -0.69
C SER A 48 -14.40 -1.84 -0.66
N SER A 49 -13.94 -2.46 0.43
CA SER A 49 -12.56 -2.94 0.54
C SER A 49 -12.24 -4.17 -0.33
N LYS A 50 -13.24 -4.86 -0.89
CA LYS A 50 -13.01 -6.06 -1.70
C LYS A 50 -12.24 -5.71 -2.97
N VAL A 51 -11.09 -6.36 -3.17
CA VAL A 51 -10.27 -6.21 -4.38
C VAL A 51 -11.01 -6.81 -5.57
N GLN A 52 -11.12 -6.06 -6.66
CA GLN A 52 -11.75 -6.51 -7.90
C GLN A 52 -10.96 -6.04 -9.13
N PRO A 53 -10.74 -6.91 -10.14
CA PRO A 53 -10.99 -8.36 -10.08
C PRO A 53 -10.09 -9.06 -9.05
N ASP A 54 -10.48 -10.25 -8.60
CA ASP A 54 -9.64 -11.07 -7.73
C ASP A 54 -8.29 -11.34 -8.43
N ILE A 55 -7.19 -11.23 -7.68
CA ILE A 55 -5.84 -11.51 -8.19
C ILE A 55 -5.56 -12.99 -7.99
N GLY A 56 -5.18 -13.71 -9.05
CA GLY A 56 -4.86 -15.15 -8.96
C GLY A 56 -6.02 -16.02 -8.46
N ASN A 57 -7.28 -15.61 -8.68
CA ASN A 57 -8.48 -16.27 -8.14
C ASN A 57 -8.51 -16.32 -6.58
N ILE A 58 -7.88 -15.33 -5.93
CA ILE A 58 -7.84 -15.18 -4.48
C ILE A 58 -8.65 -13.94 -4.09
N THR A 59 -9.74 -14.18 -3.35
CA THR A 59 -10.52 -13.08 -2.75
C THR A 59 -9.69 -12.41 -1.66
N SER A 60 -9.60 -11.09 -1.72
CA SER A 60 -8.86 -10.28 -0.76
C SER A 60 -9.51 -8.90 -0.55
N TYR A 61 -9.10 -8.23 0.52
CA TYR A 61 -9.67 -6.95 0.93
C TYR A 61 -8.55 -5.98 1.30
N CYS A 62 -8.54 -4.76 0.77
CA CYS A 62 -7.51 -3.77 1.07
C CYS A 62 -8.08 -2.36 1.22
N GLY A 63 -7.25 -1.46 1.72
CA GLY A 63 -7.59 -0.05 1.88
C GLY A 63 -6.74 0.62 2.94
N TYR A 64 -7.18 1.80 3.35
CA TYR A 64 -6.50 2.60 4.35
C TYR A 64 -7.37 2.85 5.57
N PHE A 65 -6.77 2.68 6.75
CA PHE A 65 -7.31 3.19 8.00
C PHE A 65 -6.57 4.46 8.39
N THR A 66 -7.30 5.53 8.70
CA THR A 66 -6.75 6.75 9.29
C THR A 66 -6.38 6.48 10.75
N THR A 67 -5.09 6.52 11.07
CA THR A 67 -4.56 6.30 12.42
C THR A 67 -4.43 7.58 13.22
N ASN A 68 -4.30 8.72 12.53
CA ASN A 68 -4.31 10.05 13.13
C ASN A 68 -5.02 11.04 12.19
N LYS A 69 -6.15 11.60 12.66
CA LYS A 69 -6.99 12.52 11.88
C LYS A 69 -6.34 13.91 11.72
N GLU A 70 -5.61 14.38 12.72
CA GLU A 70 -4.94 15.70 12.69
C GLU A 70 -3.75 15.71 11.72
N CYS A 71 -2.91 14.67 11.80
CA CYS A 71 -1.75 14.51 10.92
C CYS A 71 -2.11 13.89 9.56
N LYS A 72 -3.38 13.50 9.36
CA LYS A 72 -3.85 12.74 8.18
C LYS A 72 -2.99 11.51 7.92
N SER A 73 -2.54 10.84 8.98
CA SER A 73 -1.73 9.64 8.89
C SER A 73 -2.64 8.45 8.62
N ASN A 74 -2.24 7.59 7.69
CA ASN A 74 -3.01 6.43 7.27
C ASN A 74 -2.13 5.19 7.23
N LEU A 75 -2.71 4.05 7.62
CA LEU A 75 -2.09 2.74 7.55
C LEU A 75 -2.79 1.92 6.46
N PHE A 76 -2.01 1.43 5.51
CA PHE A 76 -2.49 0.48 4.52
C PHE A 76 -2.61 -0.92 5.14
N PHE A 77 -3.64 -1.67 4.75
CA PHE A 77 -3.78 -3.09 5.06
C PHE A 77 -4.16 -3.89 3.81
N TRP A 78 -3.82 -5.18 3.82
CA TRP A 78 -4.32 -6.15 2.86
C TRP A 78 -4.63 -7.46 3.58
N TYR A 79 -5.91 -7.83 3.60
CA TYR A 79 -6.45 -8.98 4.31
C TYR A 79 -6.86 -10.09 3.34
N PHE A 80 -6.57 -11.32 3.75
CA PHE A 80 -6.90 -12.54 3.03
C PHE A 80 -7.68 -13.47 3.96
N PRO A 81 -8.94 -13.82 3.62
CA PRO A 81 -9.67 -14.83 4.36
C PRO A 81 -8.94 -16.18 4.34
N ALA A 82 -9.07 -16.96 5.43
CA ALA A 82 -8.52 -18.30 5.46
C ALA A 82 -9.16 -19.16 4.35
N GLN A 83 -8.34 -19.90 3.61
CA GLN A 83 -8.80 -20.77 2.52
C GLN A 83 -9.73 -21.91 3.01
N ARG A 84 -9.65 -22.26 4.29
CA ARG A 84 -10.47 -23.30 4.92
C ARG A 84 -11.16 -22.74 6.16
N ASN A 85 -12.47 -22.98 6.28
CA ASN A 85 -13.28 -22.59 7.44
C ASN A 85 -13.10 -21.11 7.85
N SER A 86 -13.14 -20.18 6.89
CA SER A 86 -12.91 -18.74 7.12
C SER A 86 -13.77 -18.15 8.24
N GLY A 87 -14.99 -18.61 8.44
CA GLY A 87 -15.88 -18.15 9.52
C GLY A 87 -15.50 -18.62 10.93
N LYS A 88 -14.52 -19.53 11.07
CA LYS A 88 -14.06 -20.07 12.37
C LYS A 88 -12.55 -19.97 12.57
N ALA A 89 -11.78 -19.76 11.50
CA ALA A 89 -10.33 -19.62 11.57
C ALA A 89 -9.96 -18.36 12.37
N PRO A 90 -8.85 -18.39 13.14
CA PRO A 90 -8.35 -17.20 13.82
C PRO A 90 -7.87 -16.15 12.82
N VAL A 91 -7.93 -14.89 13.21
CA VAL A 91 -7.32 -13.79 12.45
C VAL A 91 -5.87 -13.62 12.90
N VAL A 92 -4.94 -13.61 11.94
CA VAL A 92 -3.52 -13.35 12.19
C VAL A 92 -3.20 -11.93 11.71
N LEU A 93 -2.68 -11.11 12.61
CA LEU A 93 -2.08 -9.83 12.28
C LEU A 93 -0.58 -10.03 12.11
N TRP A 94 -0.06 -9.78 10.91
CA TRP A 94 1.35 -9.96 10.60
C TRP A 94 2.08 -8.63 10.52
N PHE A 95 3.29 -8.60 11.05
CA PHE A 95 4.23 -7.49 10.91
C PHE A 95 5.54 -8.06 10.39
N PRO A 96 6.15 -7.45 9.36
CA PRO A 96 7.48 -7.86 8.92
C PRO A 96 8.46 -7.72 10.09
N ASN A 97 9.45 -8.62 10.14
CA ASN A 97 10.55 -8.45 11.08
C ASN A 97 11.31 -7.17 10.69
N THR A 98 11.32 -6.17 11.56
CA THR A 98 12.12 -4.97 11.32
C THR A 98 13.44 -5.11 12.05
N SER A 99 14.57 -4.99 11.35
CA SER A 99 15.90 -4.98 11.98
C SER A 99 16.18 -3.69 12.78
N GLY A 100 15.16 -2.86 13.02
CA GLY A 100 15.26 -1.53 13.63
C GLY A 100 15.97 -0.49 12.74
N LYS A 101 16.33 -0.87 11.52
CA LYS A 101 16.93 -0.01 10.51
C LYS A 101 16.02 -0.07 9.28
N PRO A 102 15.55 1.07 8.74
CA PRO A 102 14.74 1.06 7.54
C PRO A 102 15.53 0.44 6.39
N ASP A 103 15.23 -0.82 6.09
CA ASP A 103 15.65 -1.48 4.87
C ASP A 103 14.44 -1.64 3.93
N LYS A 104 14.69 -2.07 2.70
CA LYS A 104 13.62 -2.23 1.70
C LYS A 104 12.79 -3.49 1.92
N THR A 105 13.27 -4.41 2.75
CA THR A 105 12.64 -5.71 3.05
C THR A 105 11.65 -5.62 4.21
N ASP A 106 11.74 -4.59 5.05
CA ASP A 106 10.91 -4.33 6.22
C ASP A 106 9.47 -3.84 5.89
N THR A 107 8.91 -4.21 4.73
CA THR A 107 7.53 -3.85 4.35
C THR A 107 6.61 -5.07 4.40
N ILE A 108 5.36 -4.85 4.81
CA ILE A 108 4.33 -5.90 4.81
C ILE A 108 4.09 -6.49 3.42
N MET A 109 4.37 -5.73 2.35
CA MET A 109 4.27 -6.19 0.97
C MET A 109 5.37 -7.20 0.63
N TYR A 110 6.59 -7.02 1.15
CA TYR A 110 7.65 -8.01 0.97
C TYR A 110 7.26 -9.35 1.59
N SER A 111 6.83 -9.35 2.87
CA SER A 111 6.34 -10.57 3.53
C SER A 111 5.16 -11.23 2.80
N LEU A 112 4.29 -10.44 2.17
CA LEU A 112 3.17 -10.96 1.42
C LEU A 112 3.60 -11.75 0.17
N PHE A 113 4.60 -11.28 -0.58
CA PHE A 113 4.99 -11.93 -1.84
C PHE A 113 6.14 -12.94 -1.69
N GLU A 114 6.99 -12.78 -0.68
CA GLU A 114 8.24 -13.54 -0.55
C GLU A 114 8.26 -14.52 0.64
N GLU A 115 7.36 -14.35 1.62
CA GLU A 115 7.43 -15.13 2.88
C GLU A 115 6.15 -15.95 3.15
N ILE A 116 5.02 -15.29 3.40
CA ILE A 116 3.85 -15.94 4.02
C ILE A 116 2.53 -15.70 3.28
N GLY A 117 2.50 -14.84 2.26
CA GLY A 117 1.26 -14.55 1.56
C GLY A 117 0.87 -15.61 0.54
N PRO A 118 -0.33 -15.49 -0.05
CA PRO A 118 -0.92 -16.54 -0.85
C PRO A 118 -0.48 -16.48 -2.32
N PHE A 119 0.41 -15.55 -2.69
CA PHE A 119 0.91 -15.39 -4.05
C PHE A 119 2.30 -16.00 -4.16
N ALA A 120 2.55 -16.70 -5.26
CA ALA A 120 3.87 -17.18 -5.63
C ALA A 120 4.24 -16.59 -6.98
N TYR A 121 5.40 -15.93 -7.06
CA TYR A 121 5.91 -15.44 -8.32
C TYR A 121 6.32 -16.62 -9.22
N GLN A 122 5.65 -16.81 -10.37
CA GLN A 122 6.05 -17.80 -11.37
C GLN A 122 6.50 -17.11 -12.66
N ASN A 123 7.83 -17.03 -12.88
CA ASN A 123 8.48 -16.67 -14.15
C ASN A 123 7.69 -15.67 -15.04
N GLY A 124 7.28 -14.52 -14.47
CA GLY A 124 6.63 -13.42 -15.20
C GLY A 124 5.10 -13.43 -15.24
N THR A 125 4.41 -14.32 -14.52
CA THR A 125 2.96 -14.23 -14.31
C THR A 125 2.64 -14.39 -12.81
N VAL A 126 1.88 -13.44 -12.27
CA VAL A 126 1.26 -13.48 -10.94
C VAL A 126 -0.20 -13.91 -11.05
#